data_AF-A0A6M3L776-F1
#
_entry.id   AF-A0A6M3L776-F1
#
_cell.length_a   1.000
_cell.length_b   1.000
_cell.length_c   1.000
_cell.angle_alpha   90.00
_cell.angle_beta   90.00
_cell.angle_gamma   90.00
#
_symmetry.space_group_name_H-M   'P 1'
#
loop_
_entity.id
_entity.type
_entity.pdbx_description
1 polymer ?
#
loop_
_entity_poly.entity_id
_entity_poly.type
_entity_poly.pdbx_seq_one_letter_code
_entity_poly.pdbx_strand_id
1 'polypeptide(L)'
;MGKNIISYSVWGSNPKYTNGALENLKCAKQFYPDWICRFYVGNNVPKPIVEALEMKPCEVVKVDRDGSKDGLFWRFSPAWDPDVDVFLSRDTDSRIIARECAAVHEWLTKFPQFMVHTIRDNPSHTAHLMGGLSGYRKGFMPNFKQELDAYVAAMQPTIEGRGDPRTPYFNSDQHFLTEKVWPVVRMSVLAHDECHHFNGLERKFPLAMQNGVFCGA
;
A
#
# COMPACT_ATOMS: atom_id res chain seq x y z
N MET A 1 -21.92 -8.49 -1.23
CA MET A 1 -20.74 -7.90 -1.91
C MET A 1 -19.74 -7.57 -0.84
N GLY A 2 -18.46 -7.94 -1.03
CA GLY A 2 -17.40 -7.54 -0.13
C GLY A 2 -16.99 -6.08 -0.34
N LYS A 3 -16.11 -5.59 0.53
CA LYS A 3 -15.63 -4.22 0.60
C LYS A 3 -14.44 -4.02 -0.34
N ASN A 4 -14.35 -2.79 -0.88
CA ASN A 4 -13.13 -2.29 -1.50
C ASN A 4 -12.42 -1.35 -0.51
N ILE A 5 -11.16 -1.66 -0.17
CA ILE A 5 -10.42 -0.97 0.89
C ILE A 5 -9.22 -0.20 0.32
N ILE A 6 -9.03 1.04 0.74
CA ILE A 6 -7.73 1.72 0.62
C ILE A 6 -7.06 1.67 1.99
N SER A 7 -5.99 0.91 2.09
CA SER A 7 -5.39 0.48 3.34
C SER A 7 -4.13 1.26 3.64
N TYR A 8 -4.05 1.80 4.86
CA TYR A 8 -2.96 2.64 5.33
C TYR A 8 -2.45 2.16 6.68
N SER A 9 -1.14 2.29 6.88
CA SER A 9 -0.50 2.19 8.19
C SER A 9 -0.14 3.58 8.70
N VAL A 10 -0.41 3.86 9.98
CA VAL A 10 -0.07 5.11 10.65
C VAL A 10 0.57 4.81 12.00
N TRP A 11 1.81 5.25 12.19
CA TRP A 11 2.51 5.16 13.47
C TRP A 11 3.46 6.35 13.64
N GLY A 12 3.81 6.62 14.89
CA GLY A 12 4.61 7.78 15.28
C GLY A 12 3.88 9.11 15.12
N SER A 13 4.62 10.20 15.24
CA SER A 13 4.09 11.57 15.32
C SER A 13 4.52 12.48 14.18
N ASN A 14 5.25 11.98 13.18
CA ASN A 14 5.73 12.80 12.08
C ASN A 14 4.55 13.34 11.23
N PRO A 15 4.38 14.67 11.14
CA PRO A 15 3.30 15.30 10.37
C PRO A 15 3.20 14.84 8.91
N LYS A 16 4.33 14.45 8.30
CA LYS A 16 4.36 13.89 6.93
C LYS A 16 3.38 12.72 6.78
N TYR A 17 3.32 11.84 7.79
CA TYR A 17 2.47 10.64 7.78
C TYR A 17 1.13 10.87 8.45
N THR A 18 1.10 11.60 9.58
CA THR A 18 -0.15 11.83 10.34
C THR A 18 -1.09 12.80 9.62
N ASN A 19 -0.62 13.99 9.23
CA ASN A 19 -1.43 14.89 8.39
C ASN A 19 -1.60 14.28 7.00
N GLY A 20 -0.60 13.53 6.52
CA GLY A 20 -0.71 12.71 5.32
C GLY A 20 -1.98 11.84 5.33
N ALA A 21 -2.20 11.04 6.38
CA ALA A 21 -3.40 10.21 6.51
C ALA A 21 -4.71 11.00 6.32
N LEU A 22 -4.82 12.18 6.96
CA LEU A 22 -5.98 13.05 6.85
C LEU A 22 -6.17 13.64 5.44
N GLU A 23 -5.09 14.04 4.76
CA GLU A 23 -5.16 14.54 3.38
C GLU A 23 -5.52 13.43 2.39
N ASN A 24 -5.01 12.22 2.59
CA ASN A 24 -5.33 11.09 1.72
C ASN A 24 -6.81 10.69 1.79
N LEU A 25 -7.45 10.89 2.95
CA LEU A 25 -8.89 10.71 3.07
C LEU A 25 -9.67 11.69 2.17
N LYS A 26 -9.22 12.95 2.08
CA LYS A 26 -9.85 13.94 1.18
C LYS A 26 -9.68 13.52 -0.28
N CYS A 27 -8.47 13.10 -0.67
CA CYS A 27 -8.22 12.62 -2.03
C CYS A 27 -9.03 11.35 -2.35
N ALA A 28 -9.12 10.40 -1.41
CA ALA A 28 -9.90 9.18 -1.60
C ALA A 28 -11.39 9.49 -1.82
N LYS A 29 -11.98 10.43 -1.06
CA LYS A 29 -13.36 10.85 -1.30
C LYS A 29 -13.59 11.41 -2.71
N GLN A 30 -12.58 12.08 -3.28
CA GLN A 30 -12.66 12.63 -4.62
C GLN A 30 -12.49 11.55 -5.70
N PHE A 31 -11.55 10.64 -5.53
CA PHE A 31 -11.11 9.72 -6.59
C PHE A 31 -11.68 8.29 -6.47
N TYR A 32 -12.00 7.86 -5.27
CA TYR A 32 -12.56 6.55 -4.95
C TYR A 32 -13.75 6.69 -3.99
N PRO A 33 -14.83 7.39 -4.39
CA PRO A 33 -15.94 7.74 -3.49
C PRO A 33 -16.64 6.52 -2.87
N ASP A 34 -16.61 5.37 -3.54
CA ASP A 34 -17.24 4.13 -3.10
C ASP A 34 -16.29 3.19 -2.32
N TRP A 35 -15.04 3.60 -2.11
CA TRP A 35 -14.05 2.82 -1.38
C TRP A 35 -13.96 3.28 0.07
N ILE A 36 -13.66 2.34 0.95
CA ILE A 36 -13.47 2.63 2.37
C ILE A 36 -11.98 2.78 2.64
N CYS A 37 -11.57 3.96 3.12
CA CYS A 37 -10.24 4.10 3.70
C CYS A 37 -10.20 3.37 5.04
N ARG A 38 -9.18 2.51 5.25
CA ARG A 38 -8.91 1.84 6.52
C ARG A 38 -7.51 2.21 7.01
N PHE A 39 -7.43 2.74 8.21
CA PHE A 39 -6.19 3.15 8.86
C PHE A 39 -5.86 2.22 10.03
N TYR A 40 -4.71 1.56 9.97
CA TYR A 40 -4.14 0.79 11.07
C TYR A 40 -3.23 1.72 11.88
N VAL A 41 -3.62 2.02 13.11
CA VAL A 41 -3.07 3.10 13.93
C VAL A 41 -2.37 2.55 15.15
N GLY A 42 -1.06 2.84 15.29
CA GLY A 42 -0.26 2.42 16.44
C GLY A 42 -0.49 3.28 17.69
N ASN A 43 -0.04 2.78 18.85
CA ASN A 43 -0.22 3.43 20.16
C ASN A 43 0.48 4.80 20.28
N ASN A 44 1.50 5.04 19.46
CA ASN A 44 2.32 6.26 19.45
C ASN A 44 1.82 7.35 18.49
N VAL A 45 0.65 7.18 17.87
CA VAL A 45 0.02 8.22 17.05
C VAL A 45 -0.64 9.26 17.96
N PRO A 46 -0.42 10.58 17.73
CA PRO A 46 -1.03 11.61 18.57
C PRO A 46 -2.55 11.50 18.64
N LYS A 47 -3.10 11.52 19.86
CA LYS A 47 -4.55 11.42 20.13
C LYS A 47 -5.42 12.32 19.23
N PRO A 48 -5.07 13.60 18.98
CA PRO A 48 -5.87 14.46 18.10
C PRO A 48 -5.97 13.94 16.65
N ILE A 49 -4.94 13.24 16.16
CA ILE A 49 -4.95 12.63 14.81
C ILE A 49 -5.91 11.45 14.78
N VAL A 50 -5.87 10.60 15.81
CA VAL A 50 -6.76 9.44 15.92
C VAL A 50 -8.22 9.89 16.02
N GLU A 51 -8.51 10.87 16.89
CA GLU A 51 -9.83 11.47 17.03
C GLU A 51 -10.29 12.11 15.71
N ALA A 52 -9.40 12.80 14.99
CA ALA A 52 -9.71 13.39 13.70
C ALA A 52 -10.06 12.35 12.63
N LEU A 53 -9.43 11.18 12.64
CA LEU A 53 -9.78 10.05 11.75
C LEU A 53 -11.12 9.42 12.18
N GLU A 54 -11.34 9.17 13.47
CA GLU A 54 -12.58 8.58 14.00
C GLU A 54 -13.82 9.45 13.73
N MET A 55 -13.66 10.77 13.57
CA MET A 55 -14.73 11.69 13.18
C MET A 55 -15.06 11.68 11.67
N LYS A 56 -14.45 10.81 10.87
CA LYS A 56 -14.61 10.75 9.42
C LYS A 56 -15.24 9.43 8.97
N PRO A 57 -15.82 9.37 7.75
CA PRO A 57 -16.32 8.12 7.18
C PRO A 57 -15.16 7.23 6.70
N CYS A 58 -14.37 6.72 7.64
CA CYS A 58 -13.30 5.74 7.40
C CYS A 58 -13.29 4.71 8.53
N GLU A 59 -12.57 3.60 8.31
CA GLU A 59 -12.33 2.60 9.34
C GLU A 59 -11.00 2.89 10.05
N VAL A 60 -11.01 2.91 11.38
CA VAL A 60 -9.81 3.06 12.22
C VAL A 60 -9.62 1.78 13.03
N VAL A 61 -8.51 1.09 12.80
CA VAL A 61 -8.12 -0.14 13.50
C VAL A 61 -6.94 0.18 14.41
N LYS A 62 -7.17 0.17 15.73
CA LYS A 62 -6.10 0.36 16.71
C LYS A 62 -5.23 -0.89 16.77
N VAL A 63 -3.93 -0.73 16.59
CA VAL A 63 -2.93 -1.78 16.73
C VAL A 63 -2.22 -1.54 18.05
N ASP A 64 -2.29 -2.49 18.97
CA ASP A 64 -1.70 -2.40 20.31
C ASP A 64 -0.17 -2.57 20.30
N ARG A 65 0.51 -1.81 19.44
CA ARG A 65 1.96 -1.74 19.23
C ARG A 65 2.33 -0.39 18.62
N ASP A 66 3.60 0.00 18.75
CA ASP A 66 4.11 1.27 18.22
C ASP A 66 4.46 1.26 16.73
N GLY A 67 4.52 0.09 16.08
CA GLY A 67 4.80 -0.03 14.64
C GLY A 67 6.25 0.22 14.23
N SER A 68 7.18 0.38 15.19
CA SER A 68 8.60 0.57 14.91
C SER A 68 9.25 -0.59 14.15
N LYS A 69 8.73 -1.82 14.32
CA LYS A 69 9.17 -3.03 13.62
C LYS A 69 8.22 -3.42 12.48
N ASP A 70 6.92 -3.49 12.74
CA ASP A 70 5.94 -4.11 11.85
C ASP A 70 4.95 -3.12 11.22
N GLY A 71 5.08 -1.82 11.47
CA GLY A 71 4.14 -0.78 11.04
C GLY A 71 3.92 -0.77 9.52
N LEU A 72 4.99 -0.96 8.74
CA LEU A 72 4.94 -1.05 7.27
C LEU A 72 4.00 -2.15 6.76
N PHE A 73 3.78 -3.20 7.56
CA PHE A 73 3.02 -4.38 7.15
C PHE A 73 1.52 -4.29 7.45
N TRP A 74 1.09 -3.41 8.37
CA TRP A 74 -0.30 -3.39 8.81
C TRP A 74 -1.29 -3.10 7.67
N ARG A 75 -0.89 -2.31 6.68
CA ARG A 75 -1.68 -2.04 5.47
C ARG A 75 -1.99 -3.27 4.62
N PHE A 76 -1.30 -4.39 4.79
CA PHE A 76 -1.65 -5.64 4.12
C PHE A 76 -2.70 -6.47 4.86
N SER A 77 -3.14 -6.05 6.04
CA SER A 77 -4.13 -6.77 6.84
C SER A 77 -5.47 -7.07 6.16
N PRO A 78 -5.97 -6.27 5.19
CA PRO A 78 -7.14 -6.66 4.42
C PRO A 78 -6.96 -7.96 3.61
N ALA A 79 -5.73 -8.44 3.39
CA ALA A 79 -5.45 -9.70 2.67
C ALA A 79 -6.08 -10.94 3.33
N TRP A 80 -6.35 -10.90 4.63
CA TRP A 80 -6.99 -11.97 5.39
C TRP A 80 -8.33 -11.56 6.01
N ASP A 81 -8.89 -10.43 5.59
CA ASP A 81 -10.24 -10.01 5.97
C ASP A 81 -11.26 -10.70 5.04
N PRO A 82 -12.14 -11.58 5.56
CA PRO A 82 -13.09 -12.32 4.73
C PRO A 82 -14.11 -11.42 4.03
N ASP A 83 -14.30 -10.19 4.51
CA ASP A 83 -15.26 -9.24 3.94
C ASP A 83 -14.64 -8.32 2.89
N VAL A 84 -13.35 -8.44 2.58
CA VAL A 84 -12.66 -7.59 1.60
C VAL A 84 -12.49 -8.31 0.28
N ASP A 85 -13.06 -7.74 -0.79
CA ASP A 85 -12.95 -8.27 -2.15
C ASP A 85 -11.70 -7.72 -2.87
N VAL A 86 -11.38 -6.45 -2.64
CA VAL A 86 -10.19 -5.79 -3.19
C VAL A 86 -9.62 -4.82 -2.17
N PHE A 87 -8.30 -4.74 -2.06
CA PHE A 87 -7.65 -3.63 -1.35
C PHE A 87 -6.47 -3.04 -2.11
N LEU A 88 -6.23 -1.75 -1.87
CA LEU A 88 -5.04 -1.02 -2.29
C LEU A 88 -4.17 -0.75 -1.07
N SER A 89 -2.91 -1.16 -1.11
CA SER A 89 -1.90 -0.82 -0.11
C SER A 89 -1.32 0.55 -0.45
N ARG A 90 -1.37 1.50 0.50
CA ARG A 90 -0.96 2.89 0.28
C ARG A 90 -0.07 3.45 1.39
N ASP A 91 0.92 4.22 0.98
CA ASP A 91 1.66 5.09 1.89
C ASP A 91 0.85 6.35 2.22
N THR A 92 0.97 6.82 3.46
CA THR A 92 0.27 8.02 3.92
C THR A 92 0.87 9.31 3.39
N ASP A 93 2.09 9.31 2.88
CA ASP A 93 2.75 10.46 2.27
C ASP A 93 2.60 10.51 0.73
N SER A 94 1.88 9.55 0.13
CA SER A 94 1.65 9.44 -1.31
C SER A 94 0.23 9.86 -1.69
N ARG A 95 0.06 10.99 -2.41
CA ARG A 95 -1.27 11.59 -2.69
C ARG A 95 -1.96 10.85 -3.82
N ILE A 96 -3.27 10.63 -3.66
CA ILE A 96 -4.06 10.02 -4.73
C ILE A 96 -4.26 11.03 -5.86
N ILE A 97 -3.90 10.62 -7.08
CA ILE A 97 -4.04 11.44 -8.29
C ILE A 97 -4.83 10.70 -9.37
N ALA A 98 -5.35 11.43 -10.36
CA ALA A 98 -6.15 10.85 -11.44
C ALA A 98 -5.42 9.72 -12.20
N ARG A 99 -4.09 9.84 -12.39
CA ARG A 99 -3.27 8.88 -13.13
C ARG A 99 -3.28 7.49 -12.49
N GLU A 100 -3.07 7.39 -11.18
CA GLU A 100 -3.14 6.10 -10.49
C GLU A 100 -4.57 5.53 -10.51
N CYS A 101 -5.59 6.38 -10.42
CA CYS A 101 -6.99 5.94 -10.40
C CYS A 101 -7.39 5.33 -11.72
N ALA A 102 -6.93 5.92 -12.83
CA ALA A 102 -7.14 5.36 -14.16
C ALA A 102 -6.44 4.00 -14.34
N ALA A 103 -5.22 3.84 -13.82
CA ALA A 103 -4.49 2.57 -13.85
C ALA A 103 -5.19 1.48 -13.02
N VAL A 104 -5.63 1.82 -11.80
CA VAL A 104 -6.41 0.90 -10.94
C VAL A 104 -7.75 0.57 -11.58
N HIS A 105 -8.47 1.54 -12.14
CA HIS A 105 -9.73 1.30 -12.83
C HIS A 105 -9.55 0.37 -14.04
N GLU A 106 -8.51 0.55 -14.84
CA GLU A 106 -8.17 -0.34 -15.96
C GLU A 106 -7.88 -1.77 -15.46
N TRP A 107 -7.08 -1.92 -14.40
CA TRP A 107 -6.85 -3.22 -13.77
C TRP A 107 -8.17 -3.89 -13.34
N LEU A 108 -9.04 -3.14 -12.70
CA LEU A 108 -10.28 -3.66 -12.13
C LEU A 108 -11.27 -4.12 -13.20
N THR A 109 -11.40 -3.35 -14.28
CA THR A 109 -12.46 -3.50 -15.27
C THR A 109 -12.05 -4.26 -16.52
N LYS A 110 -10.82 -4.08 -17.00
CA LYS A 110 -10.34 -4.68 -18.26
C LYS A 110 -9.46 -5.90 -18.05
N PHE A 111 -8.91 -6.06 -16.84
CA PHE A 111 -7.91 -7.07 -16.53
C PHE A 111 -8.29 -7.92 -15.29
N PRO A 112 -9.52 -8.46 -15.23
CA PRO A 112 -9.99 -9.22 -14.06
C PRO A 112 -9.20 -10.52 -13.79
N GLN A 113 -8.48 -11.05 -14.78
CA GLN A 113 -7.65 -12.25 -14.65
C GLN A 113 -6.36 -12.04 -13.83
N PHE A 114 -5.96 -10.78 -13.62
CA PHE A 114 -4.79 -10.45 -12.81
C PHE A 114 -5.24 -10.18 -11.36
N MET A 115 -4.74 -11.00 -10.44
CA MET A 115 -5.08 -10.96 -9.02
C MET A 115 -4.37 -9.83 -8.27
N VAL A 116 -3.24 -9.36 -8.80
CA VAL A 116 -2.40 -8.33 -8.19
C VAL A 116 -2.12 -7.23 -9.21
N HIS A 117 -2.05 -5.98 -8.74
CA HIS A 117 -1.65 -4.82 -9.52
C HIS A 117 -0.54 -4.06 -8.80
N THR A 118 0.36 -3.46 -9.57
CA THR A 118 1.44 -2.60 -9.07
C THR A 118 1.62 -1.41 -10.00
N ILE A 119 2.01 -0.27 -9.44
CA ILE A 119 2.28 0.99 -10.14
C ILE A 119 3.76 1.37 -9.94
N ARG A 120 4.50 1.55 -11.04
CA ARG A 120 5.92 1.94 -11.06
C ARG A 120 6.11 3.16 -11.95
N ASP A 121 5.80 4.33 -11.38
CA ASP A 121 5.76 5.59 -12.12
C ASP A 121 7.03 6.46 -11.95
N ASN A 122 7.80 6.27 -10.87
CA ASN A 122 9.00 7.03 -10.55
C ASN A 122 10.27 6.17 -10.80
N PRO A 123 11.40 6.73 -11.30
CA PRO A 123 12.66 5.99 -11.44
C PRO A 123 13.16 5.29 -10.17
N SER A 124 12.75 5.72 -8.98
CA SER A 124 13.03 5.04 -7.70
C SER A 124 12.22 3.75 -7.50
N HIS A 125 11.18 3.51 -8.30
CA HIS A 125 10.30 2.35 -8.20
C HIS A 125 10.92 1.13 -8.89
N THR A 126 11.90 0.53 -8.21
CA THR A 126 12.68 -0.61 -8.69
C THR A 126 12.19 -1.96 -8.15
N ALA A 127 11.19 -1.98 -7.27
CA ALA A 127 10.63 -3.21 -6.75
C ALA A 127 9.64 -3.85 -7.74
N HIS A 128 9.54 -5.19 -7.73
CA HIS A 128 8.54 -5.91 -8.53
C HIS A 128 7.11 -5.52 -8.12
N LEU A 129 6.86 -5.52 -6.80
CA LEU A 129 5.62 -5.06 -6.18
C LEU A 129 5.95 -3.91 -5.24
N MET A 130 5.32 -2.76 -5.46
CA MET A 130 5.51 -1.60 -4.60
C MET A 130 4.72 -1.72 -3.30
N GLY A 131 5.35 -1.42 -2.16
CA GLY A 131 4.70 -1.52 -0.86
C GLY A 131 3.46 -0.64 -0.72
N GLY A 132 3.55 0.63 -1.13
CA GLY A 132 2.47 1.62 -1.05
C GLY A 132 1.78 1.96 -2.38
N LEU A 133 1.98 1.16 -3.43
CA LEU A 133 1.42 1.36 -4.77
C LEU A 133 0.98 0.04 -5.40
N SER A 134 0.45 -0.88 -4.59
CA SER A 134 -0.04 -2.18 -5.03
C SER A 134 -1.49 -2.42 -4.65
N GLY A 135 -2.18 -3.21 -5.47
CA GLY A 135 -3.57 -3.63 -5.28
C GLY A 135 -3.68 -5.15 -5.32
N TYR A 136 -4.61 -5.70 -4.55
CA TYR A 136 -4.77 -7.14 -4.39
C TYR A 136 -6.25 -7.51 -4.36
N ARG A 137 -6.61 -8.59 -5.07
CA ARG A 137 -7.94 -9.21 -4.99
C ARG A 137 -7.98 -10.28 -3.91
N LYS A 138 -9.15 -10.52 -3.35
CA LYS A 138 -9.39 -11.61 -2.39
C LYS A 138 -8.86 -12.94 -2.93
N GLY A 139 -8.12 -13.65 -2.09
CA GLY A 139 -7.57 -14.96 -2.44
C GLY A 139 -6.34 -14.92 -3.37
N PHE A 140 -5.71 -13.76 -3.60
CA PHE A 140 -4.47 -13.69 -4.38
C PHE A 140 -3.35 -14.59 -3.83
N MET A 141 -3.34 -14.82 -2.50
CA MET A 141 -2.39 -15.69 -1.82
C MET A 141 -3.01 -16.22 -0.51
N PRO A 142 -3.52 -17.48 -0.47
CA PRO A 142 -4.22 -18.01 0.70
C PRO A 142 -3.41 -18.08 2.00
N ASN A 143 -2.09 -18.27 1.92
CA ASN A 143 -1.18 -18.35 3.07
C ASN A 143 -0.48 -17.01 3.41
N PHE A 144 -0.97 -15.89 2.88
CA PHE A 144 -0.30 -14.59 3.01
C PHE A 144 -0.04 -14.19 4.46
N LYS A 145 -1.04 -14.36 5.34
CA LYS A 145 -0.90 -14.00 6.75
C LYS A 145 0.18 -14.83 7.44
N GLN A 146 0.22 -16.13 7.19
CA GLN A 146 1.21 -17.04 7.77
C GLN A 146 2.62 -16.68 7.32
N GLU A 147 2.82 -16.38 6.03
CA GLU A 147 4.11 -15.95 5.50
C GLU A 147 4.54 -14.59 6.10
N LEU A 148 3.61 -13.64 6.23
CA LEU A 148 3.89 -12.34 6.83
C LEU A 148 4.25 -12.45 8.31
N ASP A 149 3.49 -13.22 9.08
CA ASP A 149 3.76 -13.46 10.50
C ASP A 149 5.14 -14.12 10.69
N ALA A 150 5.46 -15.14 9.89
CA ALA A 150 6.76 -15.81 9.91
C ALA A 150 7.91 -14.86 9.52
N TYR A 151 7.70 -14.02 8.50
CA TYR A 151 8.67 -13.03 8.06
C TYR A 151 8.94 -12.00 9.17
N VAL A 152 7.91 -11.37 9.73
CA VAL A 152 8.04 -10.37 10.81
C VAL A 152 8.71 -10.97 12.05
N ALA A 153 8.42 -12.23 12.38
CA ALA A 153 9.06 -12.93 13.49
C ALA A 153 10.58 -13.10 13.26
N ALA A 154 11.00 -13.48 12.05
CA ALA A 154 12.39 -13.70 11.67
C ALA A 154 13.15 -12.41 11.27
N MET A 155 12.43 -11.33 10.97
CA MET A 155 12.98 -10.10 10.41
C MET A 155 14.00 -9.44 11.35
N GLN A 156 15.15 -9.12 10.76
CA GLN A 156 16.24 -8.39 11.39
C GLN A 156 16.31 -6.94 10.86
N PRO A 157 16.92 -6.01 11.60
CA PRO A 157 17.23 -4.68 11.10
C PRO A 157 18.01 -4.74 9.78
N THR A 158 17.55 -3.97 8.80
CA THR A 158 18.17 -3.74 7.50
C THR A 158 19.37 -2.80 7.61
N ILE A 159 20.38 -3.03 6.76
CA ILE A 159 21.53 -2.12 6.58
C ILE A 159 21.12 -0.90 5.74
N GLU A 160 20.08 -1.05 4.91
CA GLU A 160 19.57 -0.03 3.98
C GLU A 160 18.81 1.12 4.63
N GLY A 161 18.56 1.07 5.94
CA GLY A 161 18.02 2.19 6.70
C GLY A 161 19.00 3.36 6.77
N ARG A 162 19.52 3.86 5.65
CA ARG A 162 20.38 5.03 5.40
C ARG A 162 21.39 5.40 6.51
N GLY A 163 21.93 4.43 7.25
CA GLY A 163 22.71 4.70 8.46
C GLY A 163 21.95 5.48 9.56
N ASP A 164 20.62 5.62 9.43
CA ASP A 164 19.74 6.27 10.38
C ASP A 164 19.19 5.22 11.36
N PRO A 165 19.63 5.24 12.63
CA PRO A 165 19.17 4.29 13.64
C PRO A 165 17.66 4.37 13.93
N ARG A 166 16.93 5.35 13.35
CA ARG A 166 15.48 5.51 13.46
C ARG A 166 14.69 4.70 12.43
N THR A 167 15.33 4.11 11.41
CA THR A 167 14.64 3.35 10.35
C THR A 167 15.21 1.94 10.15
N PRO A 168 15.39 1.13 11.21
CA PRO A 168 16.04 -0.18 11.09
C PRO A 168 15.31 -1.13 10.15
N TYR A 169 14.00 -0.99 9.93
CA TYR A 169 13.21 -1.88 9.08
C TYR A 169 12.76 -1.22 7.77
N PHE A 170 13.49 -0.21 7.30
CA PHE A 170 13.21 0.46 6.04
C PHE A 170 13.13 -0.55 4.88
N ASN A 171 12.15 -0.38 3.98
CA ASN A 171 11.89 -1.27 2.82
C ASN A 171 11.65 -2.75 3.12
N SER A 172 11.56 -3.15 4.39
CA SER A 172 11.36 -4.56 4.76
C SER A 172 10.08 -5.18 4.20
N ASP A 173 9.06 -4.36 3.98
CA ASP A 173 7.84 -4.76 3.29
C ASP A 173 8.09 -5.07 1.82
N GLN A 174 8.89 -4.28 1.11
CA GLN A 174 9.25 -4.57 -0.28
C GLN A 174 10.15 -5.81 -0.39
N HIS A 175 11.02 -6.05 0.60
CA HIS A 175 11.79 -7.30 0.70
C HIS A 175 10.86 -8.50 0.89
N PHE A 176 9.91 -8.43 1.83
CA PHE A 176 8.88 -9.46 2.00
C PHE A 176 8.09 -9.71 0.72
N LEU A 177 7.59 -8.64 0.07
CA LEU A 177 6.86 -8.76 -1.19
C LEU A 177 7.70 -9.43 -2.27
N THR A 178 8.99 -9.13 -2.35
CA THR A 178 9.91 -9.71 -3.33
C THR A 178 10.24 -11.17 -3.04
N GLU A 179 10.50 -11.52 -1.79
CA GLU A 179 10.94 -12.86 -1.39
C GLU A 179 9.81 -13.87 -1.25
N LYS A 180 8.65 -13.43 -0.75
CA LYS A 180 7.55 -14.31 -0.34
C LYS A 180 6.35 -14.24 -1.27
N VAL A 181 6.02 -13.05 -1.76
CA VAL A 181 4.77 -12.82 -2.51
C VAL A 181 5.00 -12.95 -4.01
N TRP A 182 6.00 -12.27 -4.56
CA TRP A 182 6.31 -12.25 -5.99
C TRP A 182 6.46 -13.65 -6.60
N PRO A 183 7.18 -14.62 -5.99
CA PRO A 183 7.30 -15.97 -6.58
C PRO A 183 5.95 -16.67 -6.77
N VAL A 184 4.96 -16.36 -5.92
CA VAL A 184 3.61 -16.93 -5.95
C VAL A 184 2.74 -16.23 -6.99
N VAL A 185 2.80 -14.90 -7.06
CA VAL A 185 1.82 -14.10 -7.82
C VAL A 185 2.31 -13.63 -9.19
N ARG A 186 3.61 -13.78 -9.53
CA ARG A 186 4.23 -13.19 -10.73
C ARG A 186 3.51 -13.47 -12.06
N MET A 187 2.77 -14.58 -12.16
CA MET A 187 1.99 -14.91 -13.37
C MET A 187 0.60 -14.25 -13.43
N SER A 188 0.19 -13.56 -12.35
CA SER A 188 -1.11 -12.91 -12.18
C SER A 188 -0.94 -11.47 -11.67
N VAL A 189 0.13 -10.80 -12.10
CA VAL A 189 0.38 -9.37 -11.83
C VAL A 189 0.17 -8.55 -13.09
N LEU A 190 -0.64 -7.50 -12.98
CA LEU A 190 -0.64 -6.39 -13.93
C LEU A 190 0.29 -5.29 -13.40
N ALA A 191 1.23 -4.82 -14.22
CA ALA A 191 2.08 -3.69 -13.84
C ALA A 191 1.81 -2.51 -14.77
N HIS A 192 1.50 -1.35 -14.19
CA HIS A 192 1.57 -0.08 -14.91
C HIS A 192 2.92 0.57 -14.61
N ASP A 193 3.76 0.73 -15.64
CA ASP A 193 5.18 1.06 -15.50
C ASP A 193 5.62 2.08 -16.55
N GLU A 194 6.15 3.21 -16.10
CA GLU A 194 6.69 4.26 -16.97
C GLU A 194 8.23 4.22 -17.02
N CYS A 195 8.88 3.46 -16.13
CA CYS A 195 10.33 3.40 -15.98
C CYS A 195 10.97 2.22 -16.72
N HIS A 196 10.17 1.27 -17.20
CA HIS A 196 10.61 0.12 -18.02
C HIS A 196 11.72 -0.71 -17.36
N HIS A 197 11.68 -0.84 -16.03
CA HIS A 197 12.68 -1.60 -15.27
C HIS A 197 12.61 -3.12 -15.51
N PHE A 198 11.53 -3.61 -16.09
CA PHE A 198 11.23 -5.03 -16.24
C PHE A 198 10.79 -5.37 -17.68
N ASN A 199 10.99 -6.63 -18.08
CA ASN A 199 10.82 -7.07 -19.46
C ASN A 199 9.61 -8.01 -19.60
N GLY A 200 8.46 -7.48 -20.05
CA GLY A 200 7.61 -8.19 -21.01
C GLY A 200 6.12 -8.29 -20.72
N LEU A 201 5.56 -7.63 -19.70
CA LEU A 201 4.11 -7.63 -19.43
C LEU A 201 3.59 -6.28 -18.88
N GLU A 202 4.44 -5.27 -18.85
CA GLU A 202 4.15 -3.94 -18.35
C GLU A 202 3.25 -3.16 -19.29
N ARG A 203 2.38 -2.33 -18.70
CA ARG A 203 1.46 -1.45 -19.42
C ARG A 203 1.85 0.00 -19.22
N LYS A 204 1.67 0.78 -20.28
CA LYS A 204 1.64 2.23 -20.17
C LYS A 204 0.42 2.67 -19.36
N PHE A 205 0.55 3.78 -18.67
CA PHE A 205 -0.56 4.36 -17.94
C PHE A 205 -1.67 4.84 -18.88
N PRO A 206 -2.96 4.67 -18.51
CA PRO A 206 -4.07 5.15 -19.33
C PRO A 206 -4.14 6.68 -19.47
N LEU A 207 -3.62 7.41 -18.48
CA LEU A 207 -3.52 8.87 -18.49
C LEU A 207 -2.06 9.29 -18.47
N ALA A 208 -1.66 10.24 -19.31
CA ALA A 208 -0.31 10.79 -19.34
C ALA A 208 0.07 11.50 -18.03
N MET A 209 1.37 11.56 -17.74
CA MET A 209 1.91 12.31 -16.61
C MET A 209 1.63 13.80 -16.79
N GLN A 210 1.16 14.47 -15.75
CA GLN A 210 0.89 15.91 -15.76
C GLN A 210 1.87 16.62 -14.84
N ASN A 211 2.49 17.69 -15.33
CA ASN A 211 3.37 18.58 -14.57
C ASN A 211 4.52 17.87 -13.82
N GLY A 212 5.01 16.74 -14.35
CA GLY A 212 6.08 15.96 -13.72
C GLY A 212 5.71 15.28 -12.40
N VAL A 213 4.40 15.14 -12.12
CA VAL A 213 3.91 14.48 -10.90
C VAL A 213 3.75 12.98 -11.14
N PHE A 214 4.51 12.18 -10.39
CA PHE A 214 4.43 10.72 -10.37
C PHE A 214 3.31 10.22 -9.45
N CYS A 215 2.81 9.01 -9.69
CA CYS A 215 2.05 8.26 -8.68
C CYS A 215 3.00 7.84 -7.54
N GLY A 216 2.64 8.11 -6.29
CA GLY A 216 3.51 7.82 -5.13
C GLY A 216 4.49 8.94 -4.78
N ALA A 217 5.28 8.70 -3.73
CA ALA A 217 6.31 9.61 -3.23
C ALA A 217 7.70 9.30 -3.81
#